data_AF-G7Q1H4-F1
#
_entry.id   AF-G7Q1H4-F1
#
_cell.length_a   1.000
_cell.length_b   1.000
_cell.length_c   1.000
_cell.angle_alpha   90.00
_cell.angle_beta   90.00
_cell.angle_gamma   90.00
#
_symmetry.space_group_name_H-M   'P 1'
#
loop_
_entity.id
_entity.type
_entity.pdbx_description
1 polymer ?
#
loop_
_entity_poly.entity_id
_entity_poly.type
_entity_poly.pdbx_seq_one_letter_code
_entity_poly.pdbx_strand_id
1 'polypeptide(L)'
;MDSLLPVLGVLFLLYCFTKQSVSHIRSLCQEILLWILGKLERKKAIASLKGFAGLDKAVPSLHSLCQFRAATQGGIMITIKEAIDEDEDEALCQKVSSEQGRVEHLGDLLSHCQECGLAGDFFIFCLKELTLVATENETGLKTEPFSSKSLLELEQYQTLLVEGQEQKLLVLQLMAVLCERMSEQIFTNITQVVDFVAATLQRACASLAHRAESTVESQTLSMSMGLVAVMLGGAVQLKSSDFAVLKQLLPLLEKISNTYPDPVIQELAVDLRITISTHGAFATEAISTAAQSTLNRKDPEGKIEEQQQTSRERPADVAHSHLEQQQSHEIAPQTGLQSNAPIIPQGVNEPSTTTSQKSGSITTEQLQEVLLSTYDPQIPTRAAALRTLSRWIEQREAKALEMQEKLLKIFLENMEHEDTFVYLSAIQGKSVLVDHNVRRSRPSWLTHLPSSWDYRRLPPRQANFLVLSAVLKDLYHLLKHVVHLEPDDVAKLHAQLALEELDDIMKNFLFPAQKLEKKIVVLP
;
A
#
# COMPACT_ATOMS: atom_id res chain seq x y z
N MET A 1 -17.40 31.30 8.37
CA MET A 1 -16.53 30.22 7.87
C MET A 1 -15.07 30.50 8.17
N ASP A 2 -14.55 31.69 7.82
CA ASP A 2 -13.13 32.02 8.07
C ASP A 2 -12.71 31.94 9.55
N SER A 3 -13.62 32.23 10.49
CA SER A 3 -13.38 32.09 11.94
C SER A 3 -13.13 30.65 12.39
N LEU A 4 -13.47 29.63 11.57
CA LEU A 4 -13.26 28.21 11.89
C LEU A 4 -11.89 27.69 11.42
N LEU A 5 -11.18 28.42 10.56
CA LEU A 5 -9.87 28.01 10.03
C LEU A 5 -8.84 27.69 11.14
N PRO A 6 -8.73 28.47 12.23
CA PRO A 6 -7.73 28.19 13.27
C PRO A 6 -8.01 26.89 14.05
N VAL A 7 -9.26 26.43 14.07
CA VAL A 7 -9.68 25.23 14.81
C VAL A 7 -9.63 23.98 13.93
N LEU A 8 -9.57 24.18 12.61
CA LEU A 8 -9.71 23.12 11.63
C LEU A 8 -8.57 22.08 11.72
N GLY A 9 -7.33 22.53 11.96
CA GLY A 9 -6.18 21.64 12.19
C GLY A 9 -6.36 20.78 13.45
N VAL A 10 -6.88 21.37 14.53
CA VAL A 10 -7.16 20.66 15.79
C VAL A 10 -8.30 19.64 15.61
N LEU A 11 -9.34 19.99 14.87
CA LEU A 11 -10.44 19.06 14.52
C LEU A 11 -9.96 17.88 13.69
N PHE A 12 -9.03 18.11 12.75
CA PHE A 12 -8.44 17.04 11.97
C PHE A 12 -7.58 16.10 12.84
N LEU A 13 -6.75 16.64 13.75
CA LEU A 13 -6.00 15.81 14.69
C LEU A 13 -6.92 15.02 15.64
N LEU A 14 -8.03 15.61 16.07
CA LEU A 14 -9.06 14.91 16.82
C LEU A 14 -9.69 13.77 15.99
N TYR A 15 -9.98 14.01 14.72
CA TYR A 15 -10.45 12.97 13.80
C TYR A 15 -9.44 11.82 13.68
N CYS A 16 -8.15 12.11 13.48
CA CYS A 16 -7.09 11.09 13.47
C CYS A 16 -7.09 10.26 14.77
N PHE A 17 -7.17 10.93 15.92
CA PHE A 17 -7.24 10.24 17.22
C PHE A 17 -8.48 9.33 17.33
N THR A 18 -9.64 9.78 16.83
CA THR A 18 -10.89 8.98 16.85
C THR A 18 -10.88 7.80 15.89
N LYS A 19 -9.96 7.77 14.91
CA LYS A 19 -9.78 6.62 14.02
C LYS A 19 -8.92 5.53 14.67
N GLN A 20 -7.97 5.92 15.50
CA GLN A 20 -7.12 5.01 16.28
C GLN A 20 -7.80 4.49 17.55
N SER A 21 -8.88 5.13 18.00
CA SER A 21 -9.63 4.77 19.21
C SER A 21 -11.09 4.44 18.92
N VAL A 22 -11.75 3.68 19.81
CA VAL A 22 -13.20 3.45 19.74
C VAL A 22 -13.91 4.69 20.29
N SER A 23 -14.44 5.54 19.40
CA SER A 23 -15.11 6.77 19.79
C SER A 23 -16.38 7.03 18.98
N HIS A 24 -17.43 7.47 19.67
CA HIS A 24 -18.73 7.78 19.06
C HIS A 24 -18.73 9.08 18.24
N ILE A 25 -17.73 9.97 18.43
CA ILE A 25 -17.67 11.26 17.71
C ILE A 25 -16.97 11.17 16.35
N ARG A 26 -16.48 9.99 15.95
CA ARG A 26 -15.72 9.80 14.71
C ARG A 26 -16.47 10.29 13.47
N SER A 27 -17.74 9.88 13.33
CA SER A 27 -18.59 10.31 12.20
C SER A 27 -18.84 11.80 12.24
N LEU A 28 -19.13 12.36 13.42
CA LEU A 28 -19.37 13.79 13.60
C LEU A 28 -18.15 14.63 13.22
N CYS A 29 -16.94 14.24 13.65
CA CYS A 29 -15.70 14.92 13.25
C CYS A 29 -15.51 14.88 11.74
N GLN A 30 -15.75 13.74 11.10
CA GLN A 30 -15.66 13.59 9.65
C GLN A 30 -16.68 14.49 8.93
N GLU A 31 -17.94 14.47 9.33
CA GLU A 31 -19.01 15.28 8.74
C GLU A 31 -18.72 16.77 8.86
N ILE A 32 -18.25 17.25 10.02
CA ILE A 32 -17.88 18.65 10.22
C ILE A 32 -16.70 19.03 9.30
N LEU A 33 -15.66 18.20 9.22
CA LEU A 33 -14.51 18.45 8.35
C LEU A 33 -14.93 18.51 6.88
N LEU A 34 -15.71 17.55 6.40
CA LEU A 34 -16.21 17.50 5.03
C LEU A 34 -17.10 18.71 4.72
N TRP A 35 -18.00 19.07 5.63
CA TRP A 35 -18.88 20.21 5.47
C TRP A 35 -18.10 21.54 5.40
N ILE A 36 -17.11 21.74 6.28
CA ILE A 36 -16.27 22.94 6.26
C ILE A 36 -15.46 22.99 4.95
N LEU A 37 -14.77 21.90 4.60
CA LEU A 37 -13.93 21.83 3.40
C LEU A 37 -14.73 22.06 2.12
N GLY A 38 -15.96 21.55 2.04
CA GLY A 38 -16.85 21.76 0.89
C GLY A 38 -17.43 23.18 0.78
N LYS A 39 -17.41 23.97 1.87
CA LYS A 39 -17.94 25.35 1.90
C LYS A 39 -16.86 26.43 1.89
N LEU A 40 -15.60 26.07 2.14
CA LEU A 40 -14.48 27.00 2.08
C LEU A 40 -14.15 27.40 0.64
N GLU A 41 -13.58 28.59 0.49
CA GLU A 41 -12.95 29.00 -0.76
C GLU A 41 -11.84 28.02 -1.13
N ARG A 42 -11.70 27.71 -2.42
CA ARG A 42 -10.80 26.68 -2.93
C ARG A 42 -9.35 26.83 -2.43
N LYS A 43 -8.82 28.05 -2.47
CA LYS A 43 -7.46 28.35 -2.02
C LYS A 43 -7.26 28.09 -0.52
N LYS A 44 -8.24 28.47 0.29
CA LYS A 44 -8.23 28.27 1.75
C LYS A 44 -8.38 26.79 2.10
N ALA A 45 -9.26 26.05 1.41
CA ALA A 45 -9.40 24.62 1.58
C ALA A 45 -8.10 23.87 1.29
N ILE A 46 -7.40 24.22 0.20
CA ILE A 46 -6.09 23.65 -0.13
C ILE A 46 -5.04 24.02 0.93
N ALA A 47 -4.99 25.27 1.40
CA ALA A 47 -4.07 25.66 2.48
C ALA A 47 -4.32 24.86 3.77
N SER A 48 -5.58 24.62 4.13
CA SER A 48 -5.94 23.77 5.27
C SER A 48 -5.45 22.33 5.09
N LEU A 49 -5.61 21.74 3.90
CA LEU A 49 -5.12 20.39 3.60
C LEU A 49 -3.59 20.30 3.66
N LYS A 50 -2.87 21.34 3.25
CA LYS A 50 -1.41 21.42 3.42
C LYS A 50 -1.04 21.40 4.92
N GLY A 51 -1.77 22.14 5.73
CA GLY A 51 -1.61 22.12 7.20
C GLY A 51 -1.91 20.74 7.79
N PHE A 52 -2.99 20.08 7.35
CA PHE A 52 -3.34 18.72 7.78
C PHE A 52 -2.24 17.70 7.45
N ALA A 53 -1.65 17.82 6.27
CA ALA A 53 -0.57 16.95 5.82
C ALA A 53 0.76 17.22 6.55
N GLY A 54 0.91 18.40 7.16
CA GLY A 54 2.15 18.88 7.77
C GLY A 54 3.13 19.53 6.79
N LEU A 55 2.66 19.86 5.57
CA LEU A 55 3.46 20.56 4.56
C LEU A 55 3.55 22.07 4.82
N ASP A 56 2.61 22.62 5.60
CA ASP A 56 2.62 24.03 5.99
C ASP A 56 2.53 24.14 7.52
N LYS A 57 3.69 24.41 8.15
CA LYS A 57 3.81 24.59 9.60
C LYS A 57 3.20 25.91 10.09
N ALA A 58 2.87 26.85 9.20
CA ALA A 58 2.22 28.12 9.56
C ALA A 58 0.73 27.95 9.88
N VAL A 59 0.12 26.82 9.47
CA VAL A 59 -1.29 26.54 9.75
C VAL A 59 -1.47 26.20 11.24
N PRO A 60 -2.40 26.87 11.95
CA PRO A 60 -2.65 26.59 13.36
C PRO A 60 -2.98 25.10 13.59
N SER A 61 -2.21 24.48 14.47
CA SER A 61 -2.39 23.09 14.88
C SER A 61 -2.29 22.97 16.40
N LEU A 62 -2.57 21.78 16.92
CA LEU A 62 -2.39 21.51 18.34
C LEU A 62 -0.89 21.65 18.68
N HIS A 63 -0.57 22.38 19.75
CA HIS A 63 0.81 22.56 20.20
C HIS A 63 1.51 21.22 20.37
N SER A 64 2.80 21.09 20.03
CA SER A 64 3.55 19.82 20.06
C SER A 64 3.57 19.13 21.43
N LEU A 65 3.54 19.94 22.50
CA LEU A 65 3.44 19.48 23.89
C LEU A 65 2.02 19.05 24.30
N CYS A 66 1.00 19.22 23.47
CA CYS A 66 -0.37 18.83 23.77
C CYS A 66 -0.73 17.58 22.97
N GLN A 67 -1.40 16.62 23.62
CA GLN A 67 -1.87 15.39 22.98
C GLN A 67 -3.28 15.02 23.42
N PHE A 68 -4.02 14.38 22.52
CA PHE A 68 -5.31 13.80 22.85
C PHE A 68 -5.13 12.48 23.62
N ARG A 69 -5.92 12.29 24.67
CA ARG A 69 -6.02 11.04 25.43
C ARG A 69 -7.48 10.71 25.72
N ALA A 70 -7.77 9.41 25.86
CA ALA A 70 -9.07 8.96 26.34
C ALA A 70 -9.23 9.36 27.81
N ALA A 71 -10.34 10.02 28.13
CA ALA A 71 -10.65 10.42 29.49
C ALA A 71 -11.09 9.21 30.33
N THR A 72 -10.73 9.19 31.62
CA THR A 72 -11.05 8.09 32.54
C THR A 72 -12.55 7.88 32.76
N GLN A 73 -13.36 8.92 32.55
CA GLN A 73 -14.83 8.89 32.66
C GLN A 73 -15.51 8.78 31.29
N GLY A 74 -14.76 8.42 30.24
CA GLY A 74 -15.23 8.43 28.84
C GLY A 74 -15.07 9.80 28.18
N GLY A 75 -14.94 9.80 26.85
CA GLY A 75 -14.65 11.01 26.06
C GLY A 75 -13.15 11.22 25.81
N ILE A 76 -12.81 12.41 25.30
CA ILE A 76 -11.45 12.75 24.86
C ILE A 76 -11.02 14.03 25.59
N MET A 77 -9.82 14.03 26.15
CA MET A 77 -9.21 15.20 26.78
C MET A 77 -7.87 15.54 26.13
N ILE A 78 -7.45 16.79 26.26
CA ILE A 78 -6.11 17.24 25.88
C ILE A 78 -5.26 17.26 27.14
N THR A 79 -4.12 16.58 27.10
CA THR A 79 -3.12 16.54 28.17
C THR A 79 -1.80 17.10 27.67
N ILE A 80 -1.01 17.69 28.56
CA ILE A 80 0.36 18.08 28.26
C ILE A 80 1.24 16.82 28.29
N LYS A 81 2.06 16.60 27.27
CA LYS A 81 3.06 15.53 27.22
C LYS A 81 4.01 15.73 28.40
N GLU A 82 4.02 14.76 29.30
CA GLU A 82 5.01 14.68 30.36
C GLU A 82 6.36 14.31 29.72
N ALA A 83 7.43 15.01 30.10
CA ALA A 83 8.79 14.67 29.70
C ALA A 83 9.20 13.41 30.47
N ILE A 84 8.69 12.26 30.04
CA ILE A 84 9.24 10.97 30.43
C ILE A 84 10.55 10.83 29.63
N ASP A 85 11.60 10.26 30.24
CA ASP A 85 12.82 9.81 29.55
C ASP A 85 12.45 8.67 28.57
N GLU A 86 11.66 9.00 27.55
CA GLU A 86 11.41 8.14 26.41
C GLU A 86 12.71 8.09 25.61
N ASP A 87 13.21 6.87 25.44
CA ASP A 87 14.30 6.51 24.53
C ASP A 87 14.13 7.27 23.20
N GLU A 88 15.18 7.94 22.72
CA GLU A 88 15.12 8.80 21.52
C GLU A 88 14.59 8.01 20.30
N ASP A 89 14.91 6.72 20.24
CA ASP A 89 14.45 5.79 19.21
C ASP A 89 12.93 5.51 19.30
N GLU A 90 12.38 5.40 20.51
CA GLU A 90 10.95 5.17 20.74
C GLU A 90 10.14 6.42 20.40
N ALA A 91 10.65 7.60 20.79
CA ALA A 91 10.05 8.88 20.45
C ALA A 91 10.02 9.09 18.92
N LEU A 92 11.09 8.70 18.22
CA LEU A 92 11.16 8.75 16.76
C LEU A 92 10.16 7.78 16.11
N CYS A 93 10.11 6.53 16.56
CA CYS A 93 9.18 5.52 16.05
C CYS A 93 7.72 5.94 16.22
N GLN A 94 7.39 6.51 17.39
CA GLN A 94 6.06 7.05 17.66
C GLN A 94 5.74 8.25 16.74
N LYS A 95 6.71 9.16 16.53
CA LYS A 95 6.56 10.32 15.64
C LYS A 95 6.24 9.85 14.21
N VAL A 96 7.07 8.99 13.64
CA VAL A 96 6.90 8.47 12.26
C VAL A 96 5.57 7.76 12.11
N SER A 97 5.18 6.93 13.08
CA SER A 97 3.89 6.22 13.05
C SER A 97 2.70 7.19 13.09
N SER A 98 2.79 8.26 13.90
CA SER A 98 1.74 9.26 14.01
C SER A 98 1.59 10.09 12.74
N GLU A 99 2.71 10.46 12.10
CA GLU A 99 2.72 11.18 10.83
C GLU A 99 2.22 10.30 9.68
N GLN A 100 2.57 9.01 9.69
CA GLN A 100 2.04 8.01 8.77
C GLN A 100 0.51 7.91 8.85
N GLY A 101 -0.01 7.70 10.07
CA GLY A 101 -1.46 7.63 10.30
C GLY A 101 -2.18 8.92 9.91
N ARG A 102 -1.55 10.08 10.10
CA ARG A 102 -2.12 11.39 9.71
C ARG A 102 -2.37 11.46 8.20
N VAL A 103 -1.39 11.02 7.38
CA VAL A 103 -1.51 11.03 5.92
C VAL A 103 -2.55 10.03 5.44
N GLU A 104 -2.61 8.83 6.03
CA GLU A 104 -3.63 7.83 5.71
C GLU A 104 -5.04 8.34 6.00
N HIS A 105 -5.25 8.95 7.17
CA HIS A 105 -6.53 9.53 7.54
C HIS A 105 -6.91 10.74 6.67
N LEU A 106 -5.92 11.48 6.15
CA LEU A 106 -6.16 12.52 5.15
C LEU A 106 -6.64 11.92 3.82
N GLY A 107 -6.01 10.83 3.37
CA GLY A 107 -6.45 10.07 2.19
C GLY A 107 -7.88 9.56 2.34
N ASP A 108 -8.22 9.00 3.50
CA ASP A 108 -9.59 8.58 3.84
C ASP A 108 -10.58 9.75 3.81
N LEU A 109 -10.20 10.92 4.32
CA LEU A 109 -11.08 12.09 4.30
C LEU A 109 -11.31 12.57 2.86
N LEU A 110 -10.26 12.63 2.05
CA LEU A 110 -10.31 13.11 0.67
C LEU A 110 -11.07 12.17 -0.26
N SER A 111 -11.10 10.87 0.01
CA SER A 111 -11.91 9.92 -0.77
C SER A 111 -13.42 10.22 -0.68
N HIS A 112 -13.86 10.87 0.41
CA HIS A 112 -15.23 11.34 0.58
C HIS A 112 -15.47 12.75 -0.01
N CYS A 113 -14.43 13.41 -0.54
CA CYS A 113 -14.48 14.74 -1.15
C CYS A 113 -14.44 14.72 -2.68
N GLN A 114 -14.61 13.57 -3.35
CA GLN A 114 -14.40 13.45 -4.80
C GLN A 114 -15.33 14.38 -5.61
N GLU A 115 -16.59 14.55 -5.20
CA GLU A 115 -17.60 15.33 -5.93
C GLU A 115 -17.30 16.84 -6.00
N CYS A 116 -16.58 17.38 -5.00
CA CYS A 116 -16.25 18.82 -4.98
C CYS A 116 -14.96 19.15 -5.74
N GLY A 117 -14.30 18.15 -6.33
CA GLY A 117 -13.02 18.29 -7.01
C GLY A 117 -11.84 18.54 -6.07
N LEU A 118 -12.06 18.74 -4.76
CA LEU A 118 -11.04 19.12 -3.76
C LEU A 118 -9.81 18.21 -3.80
N ALA A 119 -10.06 16.91 -3.82
CA ALA A 119 -9.03 15.87 -3.91
C ALA A 119 -8.14 16.03 -5.15
N GLY A 120 -8.72 16.34 -6.32
CA GLY A 120 -8.00 16.55 -7.57
C GLY A 120 -7.00 17.71 -7.51
N ASP A 121 -7.41 18.89 -7.02
CA ASP A 121 -6.46 20.02 -6.90
C ASP A 121 -5.38 19.74 -5.85
N PHE A 122 -5.69 19.04 -4.77
CA PHE A 122 -4.69 18.69 -3.77
C PHE A 122 -3.70 17.66 -4.32
N PHE A 123 -4.16 16.69 -5.10
CA PHE A 123 -3.31 15.75 -5.82
C PHE A 123 -2.37 16.46 -6.79
N ILE A 124 -2.90 17.38 -7.61
CA ILE A 124 -2.10 18.19 -8.54
C ILE A 124 -1.08 19.04 -7.79
N PHE A 125 -1.45 19.60 -6.63
CA PHE A 125 -0.52 20.31 -5.78
C PHE A 125 0.64 19.41 -5.34
N CYS A 126 0.36 18.23 -4.79
CA CYS A 126 1.40 17.28 -4.40
C CYS A 126 2.27 16.81 -5.59
N LEU A 127 1.70 16.67 -6.79
CA LEU A 127 2.43 16.34 -8.01
C LEU A 127 3.40 17.46 -8.44
N LYS A 128 2.99 18.73 -8.27
CA LYS A 128 3.85 19.90 -8.50
C LYS A 128 4.98 19.95 -7.48
N GLU A 129 4.70 19.72 -6.21
CA GLU A 129 5.74 19.62 -5.17
C GLU A 129 6.71 18.46 -5.46
N LEU A 130 6.22 17.30 -5.91
CA LEU A 130 7.07 16.16 -6.28
C LEU A 130 8.07 16.54 -7.39
N THR A 131 7.65 17.38 -8.33
CA THR A 131 8.52 17.89 -9.38
C THR A 131 9.65 18.75 -8.80
N LEU A 132 9.36 19.61 -7.82
CA LEU A 132 10.36 20.42 -7.13
C LEU A 132 11.35 19.54 -6.37
N VAL A 133 10.84 18.56 -5.62
CA VAL A 133 11.66 17.59 -4.87
C VAL A 133 12.63 16.86 -5.81
N ALA A 134 12.15 16.40 -6.97
CA ALA A 134 12.99 15.73 -7.96
C ALA A 134 14.10 16.64 -8.51
N THR A 135 13.83 17.93 -8.73
CA THR A 135 14.84 18.90 -9.21
C THR A 135 15.85 19.32 -8.15
N GLU A 136 15.45 19.35 -6.87
CA GLU A 136 16.31 19.76 -5.75
C GLU A 136 17.25 18.65 -5.28
N ASN A 137 16.87 17.38 -5.44
CA ASN A 137 17.65 16.23 -4.97
C ASN A 137 19.05 16.13 -5.61
N GLU A 138 19.27 16.70 -6.79
CA GLU A 138 20.58 16.67 -7.46
C GLU A 138 21.39 17.96 -7.26
N THR A 139 20.74 19.10 -6.98
CA THR A 139 21.43 20.37 -6.71
C THR A 139 21.97 20.43 -5.28
N GLY A 140 21.33 19.74 -4.32
CA GLY A 140 21.81 19.62 -2.94
C GLY A 140 23.08 18.77 -2.74
N LEU A 141 23.46 17.94 -3.72
CA LEU A 141 24.72 17.19 -3.69
C LEU A 141 25.95 18.04 -4.09
N LYS A 142 25.73 19.23 -4.67
CA LYS A 142 26.77 20.23 -4.93
C LYS A 142 26.65 21.36 -3.92
N THR A 143 26.91 21.05 -2.66
CA THR A 143 27.04 22.09 -1.65
C THR A 143 28.52 22.45 -1.52
N GLU A 144 28.83 23.70 -1.89
CA GLU A 144 30.10 24.38 -1.58
C GLU A 144 30.56 24.08 -0.14
N PRO A 145 31.88 24.03 0.13
CA PRO A 145 32.39 23.80 1.47
C PRO A 145 31.93 24.95 2.40
N PHE A 146 30.89 24.69 3.18
CA PHE A 146 30.35 25.65 4.14
C PHE A 146 31.42 26.05 5.15
N SER A 147 31.83 27.31 5.12
CA SER A 147 32.70 27.95 6.11
C SER A 147 31.83 28.65 7.15
N SER A 148 31.29 27.91 8.12
CA SER A 148 30.58 28.52 9.26
C SER A 148 31.56 28.84 10.39
N LYS A 149 31.31 29.96 11.09
CA LYS A 149 32.17 30.48 12.18
C LYS A 149 31.60 30.20 13.58
N SER A 150 30.44 29.53 13.69
CA SER A 150 29.75 29.25 14.96
C SER A 150 28.96 27.93 14.94
N LEU A 151 28.89 27.23 16.08
CA LEU A 151 28.12 25.97 16.26
C LEU A 151 26.60 26.16 16.12
N LEU A 152 26.06 27.32 16.50
CA LEU A 152 24.62 27.63 16.38
C LEU A 152 24.18 27.75 14.91
N GLU A 153 25.05 28.28 14.05
CA GLU A 153 24.79 28.38 12.61
C GLU A 153 24.77 26.98 11.98
N LEU A 154 25.59 26.06 12.48
CA LEU A 154 25.63 24.67 12.03
C LEU A 154 24.36 23.90 12.45
N GLU A 155 23.88 24.09 13.67
CA GLU A 155 22.63 23.48 14.17
C GLU A 155 21.41 23.99 13.39
N GLN A 156 21.33 25.29 13.13
CA GLN A 156 20.25 25.87 12.32
C GLN A 156 20.28 25.35 10.88
N TYR A 157 21.47 25.24 10.29
CA TYR A 157 21.65 24.70 8.95
C TYR A 157 21.24 23.21 8.87
N GLN A 158 21.65 22.40 9.86
CA GLN A 158 21.26 20.99 9.95
C GLN A 158 19.75 20.85 10.14
N THR A 159 19.14 21.69 10.99
CA THR A 159 17.67 21.71 11.19
C THR A 159 16.95 21.98 9.88
N LEU A 160 17.37 23.00 9.12
CA LEU A 160 16.75 23.35 7.84
C LEU A 160 16.92 22.26 6.77
N LEU A 161 18.06 21.57 6.78
CA LEU A 161 18.30 20.42 5.89
C LEU A 161 17.36 19.25 6.23
N VAL A 162 17.21 18.94 7.52
CA VAL A 162 16.32 17.87 8.01
C VAL A 162 14.87 18.21 7.69
N GLU A 163 14.42 19.45 7.92
CA GLU A 163 13.07 19.91 7.56
C GLU A 163 12.79 19.76 6.06
N GLY A 164 13.78 20.07 5.22
CA GLY A 164 13.68 19.86 3.78
C GLY A 164 13.52 18.38 3.40
N GLN A 165 14.24 17.47 4.07
CA GLN A 165 14.11 16.02 3.85
C GLN A 165 12.78 15.47 4.38
N GLU A 166 12.32 15.92 5.55
CA GLU A 166 11.01 15.57 6.09
C GLU A 166 9.89 15.96 5.10
N GLN A 167 9.94 17.17 4.54
CA GLN A 167 8.97 17.62 3.54
C GLN A 167 8.98 16.73 2.28
N LYS A 168 10.16 16.33 1.80
CA LYS A 168 10.31 15.43 0.65
C LYS A 168 9.66 14.07 0.90
N LEU A 169 9.93 13.48 2.06
CA LEU A 169 9.34 12.22 2.46
C LEU A 169 7.81 12.32 2.56
N LEU A 170 7.30 13.39 3.18
CA LEU A 170 5.86 13.64 3.29
C LEU A 170 5.19 13.76 1.92
N VAL A 171 5.79 14.48 0.96
CA VAL A 171 5.25 14.59 -0.41
C VAL A 171 5.18 13.22 -1.09
N LEU A 172 6.24 12.41 -1.00
CA LEU A 172 6.25 11.06 -1.57
C LEU A 172 5.19 10.16 -0.95
N GLN A 173 5.05 10.21 0.37
CA GLN A 173 4.08 9.45 1.11
C GLN A 173 2.63 9.87 0.80
N LEU A 174 2.37 11.18 0.69
CA LEU A 174 1.09 11.72 0.23
C LEU A 174 0.76 11.23 -1.17
N MET A 175 1.74 11.21 -2.08
CA MET A 175 1.53 10.71 -3.44
C MET A 175 1.19 9.22 -3.45
N ALA A 176 1.88 8.41 -2.64
CA ALA A 176 1.55 6.99 -2.50
C ALA A 176 0.12 6.79 -2.00
N VAL A 177 -0.26 7.43 -0.88
CA VAL A 177 -1.60 7.28 -0.29
C VAL A 177 -2.69 7.80 -1.22
N LEU A 178 -2.48 8.94 -1.90
CA LEU A 178 -3.47 9.46 -2.83
C LEU A 178 -3.64 8.54 -4.05
N CYS A 179 -2.56 7.97 -4.58
CA CYS A 179 -2.64 7.00 -5.68
C CYS A 179 -3.36 5.70 -5.26
N GLU A 180 -3.23 5.26 -4.02
CA GLU A 180 -3.92 4.06 -3.51
C GLU A 180 -5.40 4.29 -3.21
N ARG A 181 -5.76 5.48 -2.71
CA ARG A 181 -7.11 5.78 -2.18
C ARG A 181 -8.02 6.49 -3.17
N MET A 182 -7.48 7.14 -4.19
CA MET A 182 -8.27 7.85 -5.20
C MET A 182 -8.64 6.91 -6.35
N SER A 183 -9.87 7.04 -6.84
CA SER A 183 -10.43 6.24 -7.93
C SER A 183 -10.13 6.87 -9.31
N GLU A 184 -10.59 6.20 -10.37
CA GLU A 184 -10.55 6.70 -11.76
C GLU A 184 -11.20 8.08 -11.98
N GLN A 185 -11.92 8.63 -10.99
CA GLN A 185 -12.69 9.89 -11.08
C GLN A 185 -12.08 11.03 -10.25
N ILE A 186 -10.77 10.99 -9.97
CA ILE A 186 -10.10 12.05 -9.20
C ILE A 186 -10.24 13.45 -9.83
N PHE A 187 -10.34 13.54 -11.16
CA PHE A 187 -10.50 14.78 -11.89
C PHE A 187 -11.96 14.98 -12.31
N THR A 188 -12.55 16.06 -11.83
CA THR A 188 -13.97 16.40 -12.04
C THR A 188 -14.19 17.33 -13.22
N ASN A 189 -13.16 18.10 -13.60
CA ASN A 189 -13.25 19.15 -14.60
C ASN A 189 -12.05 19.15 -15.55
N ILE A 190 -12.26 19.67 -16.76
CA ILE A 190 -11.21 19.82 -17.79
C ILE A 190 -10.01 20.60 -17.26
N THR A 191 -10.23 21.63 -16.45
CA THR A 191 -9.13 22.41 -15.85
C THR A 191 -8.19 21.56 -15.02
N GLN A 192 -8.72 20.63 -14.21
CA GLN A 192 -7.90 19.74 -13.40
C GLN A 192 -7.11 18.76 -14.26
N VAL A 193 -7.73 18.24 -15.32
CA VAL A 193 -7.04 17.35 -16.28
C VAL A 193 -5.90 18.10 -16.96
N VAL A 194 -6.15 19.32 -17.43
CA VAL A 194 -5.12 20.16 -18.06
C VAL A 194 -4.02 20.53 -17.06
N ASP A 195 -4.35 20.88 -15.83
CA ASP A 195 -3.37 21.18 -14.77
C ASP A 195 -2.50 19.95 -14.42
N PHE A 196 -3.10 18.76 -14.39
CA PHE A 196 -2.40 17.49 -14.20
C PHE A 196 -1.44 17.20 -15.35
N VAL A 197 -1.90 17.35 -16.60
CA VAL A 197 -1.08 17.20 -17.79
C VAL A 197 0.05 18.21 -17.76
N ALA A 198 -0.23 19.49 -17.49
CA ALA A 198 0.77 20.54 -17.42
C ALA A 198 1.87 20.22 -16.40
N ALA A 199 1.48 19.80 -15.19
CA ALA A 199 2.43 19.39 -14.15
C ALA A 199 3.29 18.19 -14.61
N THR A 200 2.69 17.21 -15.30
CA THR A 200 3.40 16.04 -15.82
C THR A 200 4.37 16.38 -16.95
N LEU A 201 3.95 17.21 -17.91
CA LEU A 201 4.80 17.72 -18.99
C LEU A 201 5.95 18.56 -18.43
N GLN A 202 5.67 19.40 -17.44
CA GLN A 202 6.70 20.21 -16.78
C GLN A 202 7.75 19.34 -16.09
N ARG A 203 7.34 18.25 -15.45
CA ARG A 203 8.26 17.27 -14.84
C ARG A 203 9.16 16.61 -15.88
N ALA A 204 8.60 16.15 -17.01
CA ALA A 204 9.39 15.59 -18.11
C ALA A 204 10.37 16.62 -18.72
N CYS A 205 9.94 17.88 -18.82
CA CYS A 205 10.82 18.97 -19.24
C CYS A 205 11.96 19.26 -18.26
N ALA A 206 11.75 19.01 -16.97
CA ALA A 206 12.77 19.19 -15.94
C ALA A 206 13.77 18.02 -15.94
N SER A 207 13.30 16.77 -16.03
CA SER A 207 14.19 15.61 -16.06
C SER A 207 15.13 15.59 -17.28
N LEU A 208 14.66 16.07 -18.43
CA LEU A 208 15.51 16.25 -19.62
C LEU A 208 16.70 17.20 -19.39
N ALA A 209 16.54 18.26 -18.61
CA ALA A 209 17.63 19.19 -18.30
C ALA A 209 18.75 18.52 -17.48
N HIS A 210 18.41 17.44 -16.77
CA HIS A 210 19.28 16.70 -15.87
C HIS A 210 19.83 15.38 -16.48
N ARG A 211 19.46 15.06 -17.74
CA ARG A 211 20.02 13.97 -18.57
C ARG A 211 19.85 12.55 -17.99
N ALA A 212 18.86 12.34 -17.12
CA ALA A 212 18.46 11.04 -16.60
C ALA A 212 17.15 10.58 -17.27
N GLU A 213 17.23 10.01 -18.48
CA GLU A 213 16.04 9.47 -19.13
C GLU A 213 15.69 8.09 -18.54
N SER A 214 14.51 7.98 -17.93
CA SER A 214 13.97 6.71 -17.47
C SER A 214 12.79 6.27 -18.34
N THR A 215 12.67 4.95 -18.58
CA THR A 215 11.54 4.38 -19.34
C THR A 215 10.19 4.72 -18.72
N VAL A 216 10.14 4.85 -17.39
CA VAL A 216 8.95 5.25 -16.63
C VAL A 216 8.52 6.68 -16.97
N GLU A 217 9.48 7.60 -17.14
CA GLU A 217 9.17 8.99 -17.51
C GLU A 217 8.60 9.10 -18.92
N SER A 218 9.22 8.43 -19.90
CA SER A 218 8.71 8.39 -21.28
C SER A 218 7.29 7.82 -21.35
N GLN A 219 7.04 6.72 -20.62
CA GLN A 219 5.69 6.14 -20.52
C GLN A 219 4.69 7.08 -19.85
N THR A 220 5.10 7.78 -18.77
CA THR A 220 4.23 8.73 -18.07
C THR A 220 3.90 9.93 -18.94
N LEU A 221 4.89 10.43 -19.70
CA LEU A 221 4.72 11.50 -20.67
C LEU A 221 3.76 11.08 -21.80
N SER A 222 3.99 9.91 -22.39
CA SER A 222 3.13 9.35 -23.44
C SER A 222 1.68 9.18 -22.95
N MET A 223 1.47 8.66 -21.74
CA MET A 223 0.13 8.54 -21.14
C MET A 223 -0.53 9.91 -20.92
N SER A 224 0.25 10.90 -20.45
CA SER A 224 -0.25 12.26 -20.25
C SER A 224 -0.63 12.93 -21.57
N MET A 225 0.13 12.72 -22.64
CA MET A 225 -0.18 13.25 -23.98
C MET A 225 -1.35 12.49 -24.63
N GLY A 226 -1.43 11.18 -24.39
CA GLY A 226 -2.57 10.35 -24.77
C GLY A 226 -3.87 10.83 -24.14
N LEU A 227 -3.85 11.27 -22.88
CA LEU A 227 -5.02 11.89 -22.22
C LEU A 227 -5.50 13.15 -22.96
N VAL A 228 -4.57 14.02 -23.39
CA VAL A 228 -4.92 15.19 -24.22
C VAL A 228 -5.46 14.77 -25.58
N ALA A 229 -4.86 13.75 -26.20
CA ALA A 229 -5.32 13.19 -27.46
C ALA A 229 -6.75 12.66 -27.37
N VAL A 230 -7.10 11.95 -26.28
CA VAL A 230 -8.48 11.50 -26.00
C VAL A 230 -9.44 12.67 -25.87
N MET A 231 -9.05 13.74 -25.16
CA MET A 231 -9.89 14.93 -25.01
C MET A 231 -10.13 15.63 -26.35
N LEU A 232 -9.11 15.75 -27.20
CA LEU A 232 -9.20 16.40 -28.50
C LEU A 232 -9.84 15.50 -29.58
N GLY A 233 -9.73 14.18 -29.44
CA GLY A 233 -10.26 13.17 -30.35
C GLY A 233 -11.77 12.93 -30.26
N GLY A 234 -12.50 13.76 -29.51
CA GLY A 234 -13.95 13.75 -29.45
C GLY A 234 -14.57 12.84 -28.37
N ALA A 235 -13.77 12.22 -27.51
CA ALA A 235 -14.30 11.46 -26.35
C ALA A 235 -14.92 12.39 -25.28
N VAL A 236 -14.53 13.67 -25.27
CA VAL A 236 -15.07 14.71 -24.39
C VAL A 236 -15.60 15.85 -25.24
N GLN A 237 -16.81 16.34 -24.95
CA GLN A 237 -17.35 17.53 -25.63
C GLN A 237 -16.69 18.80 -25.11
N LEU A 238 -15.74 19.33 -25.88
CA LEU A 238 -15.02 20.56 -25.55
C LEU A 238 -15.79 21.82 -26.02
N LYS A 239 -15.92 22.79 -25.12
CA LYS A 239 -16.47 24.12 -25.42
C LYS A 239 -15.36 25.08 -25.83
N SER A 240 -15.71 26.19 -26.47
CA SER A 240 -14.75 27.25 -26.84
C SER A 240 -13.96 27.79 -25.63
N SER A 241 -14.58 27.85 -24.44
CA SER A 241 -13.93 28.22 -23.18
C SER A 241 -12.84 27.23 -22.75
N ASP A 242 -13.00 25.95 -23.07
CA ASP A 242 -12.10 24.88 -22.61
C ASP A 242 -10.78 24.93 -23.39
N PHE A 243 -10.82 25.38 -24.65
CA PHE A 243 -9.62 25.68 -25.42
C PHE A 243 -8.79 26.82 -24.83
N ALA A 244 -9.38 27.76 -24.09
CA ALA A 244 -8.61 28.78 -23.37
C ALA A 244 -7.75 28.16 -22.25
N VAL A 245 -8.26 27.08 -21.63
CA VAL A 245 -7.53 26.31 -20.62
C VAL A 245 -6.45 25.44 -21.27
N LEU A 246 -6.78 24.71 -22.35
CA LEU A 246 -5.83 23.88 -23.10
C LEU A 246 -4.64 24.66 -23.66
N LYS A 247 -4.81 25.96 -23.97
CA LYS A 247 -3.72 26.84 -24.42
C LYS A 247 -2.54 26.92 -23.44
N GLN A 248 -2.76 26.63 -22.15
CA GLN A 248 -1.69 26.55 -21.15
C GLN A 248 -0.66 25.45 -21.46
N LEU A 249 -1.04 24.43 -22.23
CA LEU A 249 -0.16 23.31 -22.60
C LEU A 249 0.79 23.67 -23.76
N LEU A 250 0.45 24.66 -24.58
CA LEU A 250 1.22 25.03 -25.78
C LEU A 250 2.72 25.28 -25.52
N PRO A 251 3.14 26.10 -24.54
CA PRO A 251 4.57 26.32 -24.29
C PRO A 251 5.30 25.05 -23.84
N LEU A 252 4.62 24.16 -23.10
CA LEU A 252 5.20 22.90 -22.64
C LEU A 252 5.35 21.90 -23.79
N LEU A 253 4.33 21.80 -24.64
CA LEU A 253 4.35 20.96 -25.84
C LEU A 253 5.41 21.42 -26.84
N GLU A 254 5.60 22.73 -27.00
CA GLU A 254 6.66 23.30 -27.83
C GLU A 254 8.06 23.00 -27.29
N LYS A 255 8.24 23.04 -25.96
CA LYS A 255 9.51 22.64 -25.35
C LYS A 255 9.79 21.16 -25.60
N ILE A 256 8.78 20.29 -25.45
CA ILE A 256 8.90 18.84 -25.66
C ILE A 256 9.20 18.52 -27.12
N SER A 257 8.49 19.15 -28.08
CA SER A 257 8.70 18.90 -29.51
C SER A 257 10.12 19.20 -29.98
N ASN A 258 10.81 20.14 -29.32
CA ASN A 258 12.15 20.58 -29.71
C ASN A 258 13.27 19.89 -28.93
N THR A 259 12.99 19.31 -27.76
CA THR A 259 14.03 18.89 -26.80
C THR A 259 13.98 17.39 -26.49
N TYR A 260 12.84 16.71 -26.63
CA TYR A 260 12.67 15.32 -26.21
C TYR A 260 13.35 14.34 -27.20
N PRO A 261 14.08 13.29 -26.78
CA PRO A 261 14.87 12.45 -27.69
C PRO A 261 14.04 11.52 -28.60
N ASP A 262 12.84 11.12 -28.17
CA ASP A 262 11.96 10.22 -28.94
C ASP A 262 11.18 10.97 -30.04
N PRO A 263 11.37 10.63 -31.34
CA PRO A 263 10.69 11.30 -32.45
C PRO A 263 9.17 11.11 -32.45
N VAL A 264 8.66 9.98 -31.93
CA VAL A 264 7.21 9.73 -31.86
C VAL A 264 6.56 10.69 -30.86
N ILE A 265 7.23 10.93 -29.74
CA ILE A 265 6.78 11.90 -28.73
C ILE A 265 6.87 13.33 -29.28
N GLN A 266 7.92 13.67 -30.04
CA GLN A 266 8.04 14.98 -30.69
C GLN A 266 6.89 15.22 -31.68
N GLU A 267 6.62 14.26 -32.57
CA GLU A 267 5.54 14.35 -33.56
C GLU A 267 4.18 14.52 -32.90
N LEU A 268 3.86 13.69 -31.90
CA LEU A 268 2.61 13.82 -31.16
C LEU A 268 2.50 15.18 -30.44
N ALA A 269 3.60 15.73 -29.92
CA ALA A 269 3.58 17.05 -29.29
C ALA A 269 3.29 18.17 -30.29
N VAL A 270 3.85 18.09 -31.51
CA VAL A 270 3.57 19.03 -32.61
C VAL A 270 2.10 18.95 -33.00
N ASP A 271 1.56 17.75 -33.19
CA ASP A 271 0.19 17.54 -33.62
C ASP A 271 -0.82 18.01 -32.57
N LEU A 272 -0.58 17.70 -31.30
CA LEU A 272 -1.40 18.21 -30.19
C LEU A 272 -1.37 19.75 -30.14
N ARG A 273 -0.19 20.36 -30.34
CA ARG A 273 -0.04 21.83 -30.36
C ARG A 273 -0.83 22.46 -31.50
N ILE A 274 -0.79 21.90 -32.71
CA ILE A 274 -1.56 22.38 -33.86
C ILE A 274 -3.07 22.22 -33.61
N THR A 275 -3.48 21.07 -33.10
CA THR A 275 -4.89 20.75 -32.83
C THR A 275 -5.48 21.69 -31.77
N ILE A 276 -4.76 21.96 -30.69
CA ILE A 276 -5.17 22.94 -29.67
C ILE A 276 -5.25 24.35 -30.27
N SER A 277 -4.26 24.74 -31.07
CA SER A 277 -4.18 26.08 -31.68
C SER A 277 -5.30 26.33 -32.69
N THR A 278 -5.71 25.29 -33.42
CA THR A 278 -6.80 25.33 -34.41
C THR A 278 -8.17 25.03 -33.80
N HIS A 279 -8.27 24.93 -32.47
CA HIS A 279 -9.52 24.61 -31.76
C HIS A 279 -10.16 23.29 -32.24
N GLY A 280 -9.34 22.30 -32.59
CA GLY A 280 -9.79 20.99 -33.08
C GLY A 280 -10.18 20.94 -34.56
N ALA A 281 -10.00 22.03 -35.33
CA ALA A 281 -10.32 22.05 -36.76
C ALA A 281 -9.35 21.18 -37.61
N PHE A 282 -8.16 20.89 -37.09
CA PHE A 282 -7.18 20.01 -37.70
C PHE A 282 -6.72 18.98 -36.67
N ALA A 283 -6.80 17.70 -37.00
CA ALA A 283 -6.28 16.59 -36.21
C ALA A 283 -5.70 15.53 -37.15
N THR A 284 -4.56 14.96 -36.77
CA THR A 284 -3.86 13.93 -37.53
C THR A 284 -4.27 12.52 -37.08
N GLU A 285 -3.91 11.51 -37.88
CA GLU A 285 -4.10 10.10 -37.53
C GLU A 285 -3.28 9.71 -36.28
N ALA A 286 -2.16 10.38 -36.01
CA ALA A 286 -1.35 10.19 -34.81
C ALA A 286 -2.15 10.49 -33.52
N ILE A 287 -2.98 11.53 -33.51
CA ILE A 287 -3.84 11.85 -32.36
C ILE A 287 -4.93 10.79 -32.18
N SER A 288 -5.54 10.35 -33.27
CA SER A 288 -6.56 9.28 -33.22
C SER A 288 -5.96 7.98 -32.68
N THR A 289 -4.76 7.62 -33.15
CA THR A 289 -4.03 6.43 -32.69
C THR A 289 -3.62 6.55 -31.22
N ALA A 290 -3.11 7.71 -30.79
CA ALA A 290 -2.76 7.97 -29.40
C ALA A 290 -3.99 7.97 -28.47
N ALA A 291 -5.14 8.46 -28.96
CA ALA A 291 -6.39 8.41 -28.23
C ALA A 291 -6.88 6.97 -28.07
N GLN A 292 -6.86 6.18 -29.14
CA GLN A 292 -7.27 4.77 -29.12
C GLN A 292 -6.35 3.91 -28.25
N SER A 293 -5.04 4.11 -28.31
CA SER A 293 -4.10 3.36 -27.45
C SER A 293 -4.31 3.66 -25.96
N THR A 294 -4.72 4.88 -25.62
CA THR A 294 -5.04 5.29 -24.25
C THR A 294 -6.36 4.70 -23.78
N LEU A 295 -7.38 4.64 -24.65
CA LEU A 295 -8.70 4.07 -24.33
C LEU A 295 -8.68 2.54 -24.23
N ASN A 296 -7.96 1.86 -25.13
CA ASN A 296 -7.92 0.39 -25.22
C ASN A 296 -7.06 -0.27 -24.13
N ARG A 297 -6.26 0.51 -23.36
CA ARG A 297 -5.49 -0.01 -22.22
C ARG A 297 -6.36 -0.37 -20.99
N LYS A 298 -7.67 -0.14 -21.02
CA LYS A 298 -8.58 -0.43 -19.90
C LYS A 298 -8.91 -1.92 -19.69
N ASP A 299 -8.49 -2.83 -20.57
CA ASP A 299 -8.65 -4.28 -20.39
C ASP A 299 -7.30 -5.01 -20.37
N PRO A 300 -6.71 -5.33 -19.19
CA PRO A 300 -5.57 -6.22 -19.12
C PRO A 300 -6.04 -7.68 -18.94
N GLU A 301 -6.99 -8.14 -19.76
CA GLU A 301 -7.35 -9.57 -19.81
C GLU A 301 -7.95 -9.90 -21.19
N GLY A 302 -7.07 -10.16 -22.16
CA GLY A 302 -7.45 -10.87 -23.37
C GLY A 302 -6.88 -10.31 -24.67
N LYS A 303 -6.08 -11.15 -25.33
CA LYS A 303 -5.70 -11.12 -26.75
C LYS A 303 -4.50 -10.23 -27.10
N ILE A 304 -3.34 -10.90 -27.03
CA ILE A 304 -2.25 -10.72 -27.98
C ILE A 304 -2.84 -10.97 -29.38
N GLU A 305 -2.96 -9.91 -30.20
CA GLU A 305 -2.97 -10.05 -31.65
C GLU A 305 -1.79 -9.26 -32.19
N GLU A 306 -0.85 -10.03 -32.75
CA GLU A 306 0.26 -9.55 -33.54
C GLU A 306 -0.27 -8.80 -34.76
N GLN A 307 0.17 -7.56 -34.96
CA GLN A 307 0.11 -6.91 -36.26
C GLN A 307 1.52 -6.58 -36.71
N GLN A 308 2.11 -7.51 -37.47
CA GLN A 308 3.18 -7.19 -38.41
C GLN A 308 2.55 -6.80 -39.75
N GLN A 309 2.84 -5.59 -40.19
CA GLN A 309 2.61 -5.12 -41.55
C GLN A 309 3.55 -5.82 -42.53
N THR A 310 3.02 -6.31 -43.65
CA THR A 310 3.64 -6.10 -44.98
C THR A 310 2.59 -6.26 -46.11
N SER A 311 2.38 -5.17 -46.86
CA SER A 311 2.22 -5.04 -48.33
C SER A 311 2.19 -6.33 -49.19
N ARG A 312 1.41 -6.52 -50.27
CA ARG A 312 1.10 -5.66 -51.43
C ARG A 312 0.15 -6.41 -52.41
N GLU A 313 -0.62 -5.65 -53.21
CA GLU A 313 -1.14 -5.96 -54.58
C GLU A 313 -2.34 -6.93 -54.84
N ARG A 314 -3.27 -6.44 -55.69
CA ARG A 314 -4.42 -7.08 -56.39
C ARG A 314 -3.97 -7.42 -57.86
N PRO A 315 -4.70 -8.15 -58.76
CA PRO A 315 -6.10 -8.64 -58.74
C PRO A 315 -6.40 -10.03 -59.41
N ALA A 316 -7.69 -10.41 -59.41
CA ALA A 316 -8.43 -11.19 -60.45
C ALA A 316 -8.63 -12.74 -60.29
N ASP A 317 -9.92 -13.09 -60.11
CA ASP A 317 -10.75 -14.04 -60.88
C ASP A 317 -10.52 -15.59 -60.90
N VAL A 318 -11.68 -16.26 -60.89
CA VAL A 318 -12.05 -17.64 -61.31
C VAL A 318 -11.95 -18.80 -60.30
N ALA A 319 -13.15 -19.24 -59.93
CA ALA A 319 -13.67 -20.58 -59.62
C ALA A 319 -12.73 -21.81 -59.74
N HIS A 320 -12.84 -22.73 -58.78
CA HIS A 320 -13.56 -24.00 -59.00
C HIS A 320 -13.85 -24.75 -57.69
N SER A 321 -15.08 -25.25 -57.66
CA SER A 321 -15.78 -26.13 -56.72
C SER A 321 -15.23 -27.55 -56.64
N HIS A 322 -15.49 -28.25 -55.53
CA HIS A 322 -16.08 -29.62 -55.47
C HIS A 322 -16.52 -29.89 -54.01
N LEU A 323 -17.84 -29.93 -53.71
CA LEU A 323 -18.72 -31.13 -53.58
C LEU A 323 -18.20 -32.08 -52.48
N GLU A 324 -18.91 -32.58 -51.47
CA GLU A 324 -20.32 -32.85 -51.10
C GLU A 324 -20.26 -33.24 -49.59
N GLN A 325 -21.27 -33.29 -48.73
CA GLN A 325 -22.68 -33.63 -48.88
C GLN A 325 -23.41 -33.23 -47.58
N GLN A 326 -24.58 -32.62 -47.73
CA GLN A 326 -25.60 -32.47 -46.71
C GLN A 326 -26.27 -33.82 -46.42
N GLN A 327 -26.74 -34.05 -45.19
CA GLN A 327 -28.16 -34.32 -44.96
C GLN A 327 -28.54 -34.31 -43.47
N SER A 328 -29.44 -33.40 -43.17
CA SER A 328 -30.37 -33.33 -42.05
C SER A 328 -31.47 -34.39 -42.15
N HIS A 329 -31.97 -34.88 -41.00
CA HIS A 329 -33.43 -34.95 -40.75
C HIS A 329 -33.74 -35.19 -39.27
N GLU A 330 -34.65 -34.36 -38.74
CA GLU A 330 -35.42 -34.59 -37.52
C GLU A 330 -36.29 -35.85 -37.62
N ILE A 331 -36.63 -36.44 -36.46
CA ILE A 331 -37.99 -36.86 -36.03
C ILE A 331 -37.90 -37.27 -34.55
N ALA A 332 -38.71 -36.65 -33.69
CA ALA A 332 -39.14 -37.19 -32.37
C ALA A 332 -40.54 -37.80 -32.55
N PRO A 333 -41.03 -38.77 -31.71
CA PRO A 333 -41.60 -38.37 -30.42
C PRO A 333 -41.76 -39.44 -29.28
N GLN A 334 -41.85 -38.94 -28.03
CA GLN A 334 -42.76 -39.31 -26.91
C GLN A 334 -42.78 -40.75 -26.31
N THR A 335 -42.46 -40.87 -25.00
CA THR A 335 -43.26 -41.44 -23.86
C THR A 335 -42.32 -41.67 -22.66
N GLY A 336 -42.61 -41.39 -21.38
CA GLY A 336 -43.74 -40.79 -20.67
C GLY A 336 -43.51 -40.94 -19.15
N LEU A 337 -44.06 -40.00 -18.38
CA LEU A 337 -44.51 -40.09 -16.96
C LEU A 337 -43.52 -39.91 -15.78
N GLN A 338 -43.53 -38.66 -15.26
CA GLN A 338 -44.10 -38.24 -13.96
C GLN A 338 -43.53 -38.73 -12.60
N SER A 339 -43.14 -37.72 -11.81
CA SER A 339 -43.61 -37.38 -10.44
C SER A 339 -42.84 -37.82 -9.18
N ASN A 340 -42.85 -36.86 -8.23
CA ASN A 340 -42.87 -36.98 -6.75
C ASN A 340 -41.55 -36.95 -5.95
N ALA A 341 -41.43 -35.94 -5.07
CA ALA A 341 -40.84 -36.10 -3.72
C ALA A 341 -41.73 -37.02 -2.85
N PRO A 342 -41.42 -37.45 -1.60
CA PRO A 342 -40.22 -37.36 -0.72
C PRO A 342 -39.85 -38.74 -0.05
N ILE A 343 -39.02 -38.73 1.02
CA ILE A 343 -38.96 -39.67 2.20
C ILE A 343 -37.73 -40.61 2.35
N ILE A 344 -37.22 -40.60 3.59
CA ILE A 344 -36.20 -41.39 4.32
C ILE A 344 -36.42 -42.92 4.18
N PRO A 345 -35.38 -43.79 4.27
CA PRO A 345 -35.19 -44.57 5.51
C PRO A 345 -33.73 -44.88 5.92
N GLN A 346 -33.50 -44.83 7.24
CA GLN A 346 -32.81 -45.82 8.12
C GLN A 346 -31.40 -46.29 7.71
N GLY A 347 -30.33 -46.15 8.51
CA GLY A 347 -30.22 -46.28 9.95
C GLY A 347 -29.92 -47.74 10.32
N VAL A 348 -28.64 -48.13 10.45
CA VAL A 348 -28.21 -49.35 11.17
C VAL A 348 -26.77 -49.16 11.72
N ASN A 349 -26.72 -49.07 13.05
CA ASN A 349 -25.74 -49.58 14.02
C ASN A 349 -24.36 -48.90 14.22
N GLU A 350 -24.32 -48.16 15.33
CA GLU A 350 -23.25 -48.21 16.34
C GLU A 350 -22.66 -49.62 16.57
N PRO A 351 -21.43 -49.64 17.11
CA PRO A 351 -21.24 -50.35 18.38
C PRO A 351 -20.78 -49.37 19.45
N SER A 352 -21.68 -49.10 20.39
CA SER A 352 -21.35 -48.59 21.71
C SER A 352 -20.60 -49.68 22.48
N THR A 353 -19.34 -49.43 22.85
CA THR A 353 -18.78 -49.95 24.09
C THR A 353 -18.47 -48.80 25.01
N THR A 354 -19.41 -48.59 25.93
CA THR A 354 -19.20 -47.88 27.19
C THR A 354 -17.98 -48.45 27.90
N THR A 355 -16.99 -47.61 28.19
CA THR A 355 -16.17 -47.79 29.39
C THR A 355 -15.73 -46.42 29.93
N SER A 356 -16.15 -46.20 31.17
CA SER A 356 -15.75 -45.15 32.10
C SER A 356 -14.22 -44.97 32.21
N GLN A 357 -13.79 -43.75 32.61
CA GLN A 357 -12.43 -43.38 33.05
C GLN A 357 -11.39 -43.22 31.93
N LYS A 358 -10.47 -42.26 31.89
CA LYS A 358 -9.81 -41.39 32.87
C LYS A 358 -9.00 -40.33 32.09
N SER A 359 -8.64 -39.20 32.69
CA SER A 359 -7.47 -38.41 32.26
C SER A 359 -6.27 -39.35 32.08
N GLY A 360 -5.86 -39.59 30.84
CA GLY A 360 -4.70 -40.40 30.50
C GLY A 360 -3.69 -39.52 29.80
N SER A 361 -2.52 -39.36 30.42
CA SER A 361 -1.35 -38.72 29.80
C SER A 361 -1.05 -39.35 28.44
N ILE A 362 -0.74 -38.53 27.44
CA ILE A 362 -0.37 -38.96 26.07
C ILE A 362 0.70 -40.08 26.12
N THR A 363 0.51 -41.17 25.37
CA THR A 363 1.53 -42.24 25.29
C THR A 363 2.66 -41.83 24.34
N THR A 364 3.87 -42.35 24.58
CA THR A 364 5.05 -41.97 23.78
C THR A 364 4.91 -42.40 22.32
N GLU A 365 4.17 -43.49 22.08
CA GLU A 365 3.84 -44.00 20.74
C GLU A 365 2.92 -43.04 19.97
N GLN A 366 1.89 -42.48 20.63
CA GLN A 366 0.99 -41.48 20.02
C GLN A 366 1.73 -40.18 19.65
N LEU A 367 2.69 -39.76 20.48
CA LEU A 367 3.51 -38.59 20.17
C LEU A 367 4.41 -38.85 18.95
N GLN A 368 5.01 -40.03 18.88
CA GLN A 368 5.90 -40.41 17.78
C GLN A 368 5.15 -40.59 16.46
N GLU A 369 3.94 -41.16 16.49
CA GLU A 369 3.06 -41.27 15.33
C GLU A 369 2.70 -39.89 14.75
N VAL A 370 2.24 -38.96 15.61
CA VAL A 370 1.89 -37.60 15.17
C VAL A 370 3.11 -36.84 14.66
N LEU A 371 4.30 -37.04 15.24
CA LEU A 371 5.55 -36.46 14.73
C LEU A 371 5.90 -36.97 13.33
N LEU A 372 5.74 -38.27 13.07
CA LEU A 372 5.95 -38.83 11.73
C LEU A 372 4.93 -38.29 10.71
N SER A 373 3.67 -38.11 11.14
CA SER A 373 2.62 -37.51 10.30
C SER A 373 2.87 -36.04 9.94
N THR A 374 3.79 -35.32 10.60
CA THR A 374 4.19 -33.96 10.18
C THR A 374 4.99 -33.92 8.88
N TYR A 375 5.38 -35.07 8.36
CA TYR A 375 6.05 -35.23 7.07
C TYR A 375 5.22 -36.09 6.08
N ASP A 376 3.91 -36.25 6.34
CA ASP A 376 3.03 -37.03 5.48
C ASP A 376 2.88 -36.36 4.08
N PRO A 377 2.94 -37.13 2.97
CA PRO A 377 2.77 -36.60 1.61
C PRO A 377 1.37 -36.01 1.36
N GLN A 378 0.36 -36.41 2.14
CA GLN A 378 -0.98 -35.83 2.08
C GLN A 378 -1.05 -34.54 2.91
N ILE A 379 -1.21 -33.41 2.21
CA ILE A 379 -1.32 -32.06 2.77
C ILE A 379 -2.31 -31.98 3.96
N PRO A 380 -3.53 -32.55 3.88
CA PRO A 380 -4.49 -32.47 5.00
C PRO A 380 -4.02 -33.20 6.25
N THR A 381 -3.38 -34.37 6.09
CA THR A 381 -2.85 -35.20 7.18
C THR A 381 -1.70 -34.47 7.87
N ARG A 382 -0.80 -33.89 7.07
CA ARG A 382 0.33 -33.08 7.54
C ARG A 382 -0.13 -31.85 8.34
N ALA A 383 -1.10 -31.10 7.82
CA ALA A 383 -1.67 -29.95 8.50
C ALA A 383 -2.42 -30.34 9.80
N ALA A 384 -3.13 -31.47 9.80
CA ALA A 384 -3.81 -31.99 10.98
C ALA A 384 -2.83 -32.43 12.09
N ALA A 385 -1.68 -33.00 11.70
CA ALA A 385 -0.61 -33.37 12.63
C ALA A 385 -0.01 -32.12 13.31
N LEU A 386 0.34 -31.08 12.54
CA LEU A 386 0.86 -29.81 13.07
C LEU A 386 -0.13 -29.13 14.03
N ARG A 387 -1.43 -29.16 13.71
CA ARG A 387 -2.49 -28.62 14.59
C ARG A 387 -2.66 -29.44 15.87
N THR A 388 -2.46 -30.76 15.79
CA THR A 388 -2.54 -31.64 16.97
C THR A 388 -1.37 -31.40 17.92
N LEU A 389 -0.15 -31.23 17.38
CA LEU A 389 1.01 -30.82 18.18
C LEU A 389 0.80 -29.44 18.83
N SER A 390 0.25 -28.49 18.09
CA SER A 390 -0.10 -27.16 18.62
C SER A 390 -1.07 -27.26 19.81
N ARG A 391 -2.11 -28.09 19.69
CA ARG A 391 -3.10 -28.34 20.76
C ARG A 391 -2.47 -28.95 22.00
N TRP A 392 -1.53 -29.87 21.85
CA TRP A 392 -0.83 -30.49 23.00
C TRP A 392 0.08 -29.50 23.73
N ILE A 393 0.66 -28.54 23.01
CA ILE A 393 1.42 -27.43 23.60
C ILE A 393 0.47 -26.47 24.36
N GLU A 394 -0.70 -26.15 23.80
CA GLU A 394 -1.74 -25.35 24.49
C GLU A 394 -2.24 -26.04 25.78
N GLN A 395 -2.43 -27.36 25.72
CA GLN A 395 -2.90 -28.19 26.84
C GLN A 395 -1.81 -28.48 27.89
N ARG A 396 -0.57 -27.98 27.68
CA ARG A 396 0.58 -28.14 28.59
C ARG A 396 0.95 -29.60 28.86
N GLU A 397 0.87 -30.43 27.84
CA GLU A 397 1.22 -31.85 27.95
C GLU A 397 2.72 -32.01 28.20
N ALA A 398 3.09 -32.62 29.33
CA ALA A 398 4.46 -32.67 29.83
C ALA A 398 5.46 -33.20 28.78
N LYS A 399 5.06 -34.21 28.01
CA LYS A 399 5.91 -34.82 26.97
C LYS A 399 6.13 -33.94 25.75
N ALA A 400 5.13 -33.12 25.38
CA ALA A 400 5.29 -32.14 24.32
C ALA A 400 6.20 -30.99 24.79
N LEU A 401 6.13 -30.64 26.08
CA LEU A 401 6.99 -29.63 26.69
C LEU A 401 8.45 -30.08 26.88
N GLU A 402 8.73 -31.38 27.00
CA GLU A 402 10.09 -31.93 27.02
C GLU A 402 10.77 -31.89 25.65
N MET A 403 10.02 -31.84 24.55
CA MET A 403 10.54 -31.87 23.18
C MET A 403 10.42 -30.52 22.45
N GLN A 404 10.29 -29.41 23.18
CA GLN A 404 10.01 -28.08 22.62
C GLN A 404 11.00 -27.65 21.53
N GLU A 405 12.29 -27.88 21.71
CA GLU A 405 13.31 -27.53 20.71
C GLU A 405 13.13 -28.30 19.40
N LYS A 406 12.78 -29.59 19.49
CA LYS A 406 12.52 -30.44 18.32
C LYS A 406 11.21 -30.02 17.63
N LEU A 407 10.18 -29.69 18.42
CA LEU A 407 8.90 -29.19 17.88
C LEU A 407 9.06 -27.82 17.20
N LEU A 408 9.86 -26.93 17.77
CA LEU A 408 10.19 -25.64 17.16
C LEU A 408 10.84 -25.84 15.79
N LYS A 409 11.81 -26.75 15.70
CA LYS A 409 12.48 -27.08 14.44
C LYS A 409 11.50 -27.62 13.39
N ILE A 410 10.59 -28.52 13.78
CA ILE A 410 9.55 -29.05 12.88
C ILE A 410 8.62 -27.94 12.39
N PHE A 411 8.18 -27.02 13.27
CA PHE A 411 7.37 -25.89 12.83
C PHE A 411 8.12 -24.97 11.87
N LEU A 412 9.39 -24.67 12.13
CA LEU A 412 10.22 -23.83 11.24
C LEU A 412 10.38 -24.46 9.86
N GLU A 413 10.69 -25.76 9.78
CA GLU A 413 10.82 -26.49 8.51
C GLU A 413 9.50 -26.52 7.72
N ASN A 414 8.35 -26.53 8.41
CA ASN A 414 7.03 -26.53 7.76
C ASN A 414 6.53 -25.13 7.36
N MET A 415 7.20 -24.04 7.76
CA MET A 415 6.90 -22.67 7.29
C MET A 415 7.45 -22.38 5.90
N GLU A 416 8.32 -23.23 5.36
CA GLU A 416 8.83 -23.08 3.98
C GLU A 416 7.97 -23.83 2.96
N HIS A 417 6.87 -24.45 3.41
CA HIS A 417 6.01 -25.26 2.56
C HIS A 417 5.11 -24.37 1.66
N GLU A 418 5.02 -24.72 0.36
CA GLU A 418 4.25 -23.95 -0.63
C GLU A 418 2.74 -23.93 -0.35
N ASP A 419 2.22 -25.02 0.24
CA ASP A 419 0.80 -25.10 0.60
C ASP A 419 0.43 -24.23 1.81
N THR A 420 -0.58 -23.37 1.62
CA THR A 420 -1.04 -22.39 2.61
C THR A 420 -1.59 -23.03 3.89
N PHE A 421 -2.19 -24.23 3.84
CA PHE A 421 -2.73 -24.88 5.03
C PHE A 421 -1.63 -25.43 5.93
N VAL A 422 -0.54 -25.94 5.36
CA VAL A 422 0.64 -26.40 6.10
C VAL A 422 1.38 -25.20 6.70
N TYR A 423 1.63 -24.16 5.87
CA TYR A 423 2.24 -22.91 6.30
C TYR A 423 1.52 -22.25 7.49
N LEU A 424 0.20 -22.06 7.39
CA LEU A 424 -0.60 -21.45 8.45
C LEU A 424 -0.62 -22.31 9.72
N SER A 425 -0.68 -23.64 9.58
CA SER A 425 -0.65 -24.56 10.72
C SER A 425 0.70 -24.53 11.43
N ALA A 426 1.80 -24.32 10.69
CA ALA A 426 3.14 -24.21 11.23
C ALA A 426 3.37 -22.90 11.99
N ILE A 427 2.91 -21.76 11.44
CA ILE A 427 2.99 -20.45 12.11
C ILE A 427 2.17 -20.46 13.40
N GLN A 428 0.96 -21.02 13.36
CA GLN A 428 0.11 -21.11 14.54
C GLN A 428 0.78 -21.94 15.65
N GLY A 429 1.37 -23.09 15.30
CA GLY A 429 2.10 -23.92 16.28
C GLY A 429 3.33 -23.22 16.86
N LYS A 430 4.09 -22.49 16.04
CA LYS A 430 5.21 -21.66 16.51
C LYS A 430 4.76 -20.56 17.48
N SER A 431 3.67 -19.85 17.17
CA SER A 431 3.12 -18.79 18.03
C SER A 431 2.73 -19.31 19.41
N VAL A 432 2.04 -20.45 19.46
CA VAL A 432 1.65 -21.12 20.71
C VAL A 432 2.87 -21.51 21.54
N LEU A 433 3.91 -22.02 20.88
CA LEU A 433 5.16 -22.44 21.54
C LEU A 433 5.93 -21.26 22.13
N VAL A 434 5.98 -20.14 21.40
CA VAL A 434 6.63 -18.89 21.84
C VAL A 434 5.87 -18.27 23.02
N ASP A 435 4.54 -18.17 22.97
CA ASP A 435 3.75 -17.65 24.09
C ASP A 435 3.89 -18.52 25.36
N HIS A 436 4.05 -19.84 25.22
CA HIS A 436 4.33 -20.71 26.36
C HIS A 436 5.71 -20.46 26.99
N ASN A 437 6.75 -20.29 26.17
CA ASN A 437 8.11 -20.01 26.65
C ASN A 437 8.21 -18.61 27.29
N VAL A 438 7.54 -17.61 26.71
CA VAL A 438 7.45 -16.24 27.24
C VAL A 438 6.65 -16.18 28.56
N ARG A 439 5.71 -17.11 28.80
CA ARG A 439 5.04 -17.23 30.12
C ARG A 439 5.95 -17.77 31.22
N ARG A 440 6.97 -18.57 30.89
CA ARG A 440 7.90 -19.15 31.87
C ARG A 440 8.92 -18.12 32.37
N SER A 441 9.21 -17.09 31.58
CA SER A 441 10.13 -15.98 31.91
C SER A 441 9.43 -14.71 32.42
N ARG A 442 8.11 -14.73 32.62
CA ARG A 442 7.33 -13.51 32.92
C ARG A 442 7.46 -13.03 34.38
N PRO A 443 7.86 -11.78 34.65
CA PRO A 443 7.70 -11.14 35.97
C PRO A 443 6.22 -10.78 36.22
N SER A 444 5.84 -10.65 37.51
CA SER A 444 4.45 -10.61 37.97
C SER A 444 3.56 -9.46 37.43
N TRP A 445 4.13 -8.41 36.85
CA TRP A 445 3.40 -7.21 36.42
C TRP A 445 2.74 -7.30 35.03
N LEU A 446 3.04 -8.34 34.24
CA LEU A 446 2.37 -8.61 32.94
C LEU A 446 1.05 -9.42 33.08
N THR A 447 0.52 -9.55 34.29
CA THR A 447 -0.77 -10.24 34.56
C THR A 447 -2.01 -9.42 34.17
N HIS A 448 -1.84 -8.16 33.72
CA HIS A 448 -2.94 -7.23 33.45
C HIS A 448 -3.31 -7.04 31.97
N LEU A 449 -2.72 -7.78 31.02
CA LEU A 449 -3.08 -7.63 29.60
C LEU A 449 -4.31 -8.50 29.24
N PRO A 450 -5.33 -7.98 28.53
CA PRO A 450 -6.56 -8.73 28.27
C PRO A 450 -6.34 -9.93 27.35
N SER A 451 -6.95 -11.05 27.69
CA SER A 451 -6.93 -12.35 26.98
C SER A 451 -7.71 -12.38 25.65
N SER A 452 -7.86 -11.24 24.98
CA SER A 452 -8.77 -11.04 23.85
C SER A 452 -8.01 -10.82 22.54
N TRP A 453 -7.27 -11.83 22.09
CA TRP A 453 -6.74 -11.87 20.73
C TRP A 453 -7.20 -13.17 20.07
N ASP A 454 -8.38 -13.14 19.44
CA ASP A 454 -8.95 -14.27 18.70
C ASP A 454 -8.35 -14.27 17.27
N TYR A 455 -7.31 -15.09 17.06
CA TYR A 455 -6.56 -15.22 15.79
C TYR A 455 -7.37 -15.80 14.61
N ARG A 456 -8.71 -15.87 14.71
CA ARG A 456 -9.55 -16.57 13.74
C ARG A 456 -10.00 -15.76 12.52
N ARG A 457 -9.66 -14.48 12.40
CA ARG A 457 -9.99 -13.66 11.22
C ARG A 457 -8.96 -12.56 10.97
N LEU A 458 -7.98 -12.80 10.09
CA LEU A 458 -7.26 -11.73 9.38
C LEU A 458 -6.78 -12.23 7.99
N PRO A 459 -6.89 -11.41 6.93
CA PRO A 459 -6.44 -11.77 5.59
C PRO A 459 -4.89 -11.75 5.45
N PRO A 460 -4.33 -12.54 4.52
CA PRO A 460 -2.94 -13.03 4.55
C PRO A 460 -1.83 -12.02 4.23
N ARG A 461 -2.10 -10.72 4.06
CA ARG A 461 -1.05 -9.72 3.74
C ARG A 461 -0.83 -8.61 4.76
N GLN A 462 -1.82 -8.26 5.58
CA GLN A 462 -1.66 -7.21 6.62
C GLN A 462 -1.19 -7.75 7.97
N ALA A 463 -1.32 -9.04 8.22
CA ALA A 463 -0.89 -9.67 9.48
C ALA A 463 0.64 -9.68 9.65
N ASN A 464 1.40 -9.79 8.55
CA ASN A 464 2.86 -9.85 8.64
C ASN A 464 3.47 -8.54 9.11
N PHE A 465 2.84 -7.38 8.91
CA PHE A 465 3.39 -6.11 9.40
C PHE A 465 3.02 -5.85 10.87
N LEU A 466 1.76 -6.10 11.25
CA LEU A 466 1.27 -5.86 12.62
C LEU A 466 1.79 -6.88 13.64
N VAL A 467 1.92 -8.15 13.27
CA VAL A 467 2.45 -9.19 14.16
C VAL A 467 3.97 -9.07 14.27
N LEU A 468 4.66 -8.79 13.16
CA LEU A 468 6.12 -8.66 13.16
C LEU A 468 6.56 -7.37 13.86
N SER A 469 5.85 -6.26 13.69
CA SER A 469 6.15 -5.01 14.41
C SER A 469 5.96 -5.13 15.93
N ALA A 470 4.90 -5.76 16.40
CA ALA A 470 4.68 -5.98 17.84
C ALA A 470 5.72 -6.93 18.44
N VAL A 471 6.03 -8.04 17.76
CA VAL A 471 6.99 -9.04 18.25
C VAL A 471 8.44 -8.54 18.17
N LEU A 472 8.82 -7.80 17.11
CA LEU A 472 10.15 -7.17 17.04
C LEU A 472 10.31 -6.12 18.13
N LYS A 473 9.27 -5.31 18.37
CA LYS A 473 9.32 -4.28 19.40
C LYS A 473 9.53 -4.88 20.79
N ASP A 474 8.75 -5.91 21.13
CA ASP A 474 8.89 -6.61 22.41
C ASP A 474 10.26 -7.29 22.55
N LEU A 475 10.79 -7.87 21.46
CA LEU A 475 12.10 -8.51 21.43
C LEU A 475 13.25 -7.49 21.58
N TYR A 476 13.17 -6.36 20.88
CA TYR A 476 14.12 -5.26 20.97
C TYR A 476 14.19 -4.69 22.40
N HIS A 477 13.03 -4.44 23.02
CA HIS A 477 12.98 -3.97 24.41
C HIS A 477 13.57 -5.01 25.38
N LEU A 478 13.27 -6.29 25.19
CA LEU A 478 13.82 -7.35 26.04
C LEU A 478 15.35 -7.43 25.92
N LEU A 479 15.89 -7.38 24.69
CA LEU A 479 17.33 -7.40 24.46
C LEU A 479 18.01 -6.15 25.05
N LYS A 480 17.44 -4.96 24.86
CA LYS A 480 17.97 -3.69 25.42
C LYS A 480 17.94 -3.70 26.97
N HIS A 481 16.91 -4.31 27.55
CA HIS A 481 16.79 -4.52 29.00
C HIS A 481 17.86 -5.48 29.53
N VAL A 482 18.07 -6.61 28.85
CA VAL A 482 19.11 -7.60 29.15
C VAL A 482 20.50 -6.96 29.11
N VAL A 483 20.79 -6.10 28.13
CA VAL A 483 22.08 -5.38 28.05
C VAL A 483 22.33 -4.44 29.23
N HIS A 484 21.27 -3.85 29.79
CA HIS A 484 21.39 -2.86 30.88
C HIS A 484 21.38 -3.48 32.28
N LEU A 485 20.71 -4.61 32.47
CA LEU A 485 20.44 -5.17 33.79
C LEU A 485 21.12 -6.52 34.05
N GLU A 486 21.53 -7.27 33.02
CA GLU A 486 22.22 -8.54 33.27
C GLU A 486 23.66 -8.33 33.74
N PRO A 487 24.05 -8.96 34.87
CA PRO A 487 25.41 -8.91 35.39
C PRO A 487 26.37 -9.88 34.68
N ASP A 488 25.85 -10.81 33.86
CA ASP A 488 26.67 -11.75 33.08
C ASP A 488 27.16 -11.11 31.78
N ASP A 489 28.48 -10.92 31.66
CA ASP A 489 29.13 -10.33 30.50
C ASP A 489 28.89 -11.14 29.21
N VAL A 490 28.68 -12.45 29.30
CA VAL A 490 28.42 -13.31 28.16
C VAL A 490 26.99 -13.12 27.65
N ALA A 491 25.99 -13.15 28.54
CA ALA A 491 24.60 -12.84 28.19
C ALA A 491 24.45 -11.41 27.62
N LYS A 492 25.18 -10.45 28.17
CA LYS A 492 25.21 -9.07 27.67
C LYS A 492 25.80 -8.98 26.26
N LEU A 493 26.90 -9.67 25.99
CA LEU A 493 27.50 -9.72 24.65
C LEU A 493 26.55 -10.38 23.64
N HIS A 494 25.89 -11.48 24.00
CA HIS A 494 24.91 -12.12 23.13
C HIS A 494 23.70 -11.24 22.84
N ALA A 495 23.24 -10.47 23.82
CA ALA A 495 22.14 -9.52 23.63
C ALA A 495 22.55 -8.33 22.75
N GLN A 496 23.80 -7.85 22.85
CA GLN A 496 24.35 -6.83 21.96
C GLN A 496 24.45 -7.32 20.51
N LEU A 497 24.99 -8.51 20.29
CA LEU A 497 25.08 -9.11 18.96
C LEU A 497 23.70 -9.34 18.34
N ALA A 498 22.72 -9.76 19.14
CA ALA A 498 21.34 -9.95 18.68
C ALA A 498 20.65 -8.61 18.31
N LEU A 499 20.97 -7.51 19.00
CA LEU A 499 20.50 -6.17 18.63
C LEU A 499 21.12 -5.69 17.31
N GLU A 500 22.42 -5.92 17.10
CA GLU A 500 23.10 -5.57 15.85
C GLU A 500 22.53 -6.35 14.66
N GLU A 501 22.31 -7.66 14.81
CA GLU A 501 21.68 -8.45 13.74
C GLU A 501 20.24 -7.99 13.46
N LEU A 502 19.48 -7.62 14.48
CA LEU A 502 18.11 -7.13 14.31
C LEU A 502 18.08 -5.81 13.54
N ASP A 503 19.01 -4.89 13.85
CA ASP A 503 19.18 -3.63 13.14
C ASP A 503 19.57 -3.83 11.67
N ASP A 504 20.48 -4.76 11.39
CA ASP A 504 20.90 -5.08 10.02
C ASP A 504 19.77 -5.73 9.22
N ILE A 505 18.98 -6.61 9.84
CA ILE A 505 17.77 -7.19 9.22
C ILE A 505 16.76 -6.09 8.91
N MET A 506 16.51 -5.16 9.86
CA MET A 506 15.59 -4.04 9.64
C MET A 506 16.08 -3.10 8.54
N LYS A 507 17.37 -2.76 8.51
CA LYS A 507 17.96 -1.92 7.45
C LYS A 507 17.82 -2.58 6.09
N ASN A 508 18.12 -3.87 5.98
CA ASN A 508 17.98 -4.61 4.72
C ASN A 508 16.53 -4.74 4.27
N PHE A 509 15.57 -4.80 5.20
CA PHE A 509 14.14 -4.83 4.90
C PHE A 509 13.60 -3.47 4.47
N LEU A 510 13.95 -2.39 5.18
CA LEU A 510 13.52 -1.03 4.88
C LEU A 510 14.23 -0.45 3.65
N PHE A 511 15.47 -0.87 3.41
CA PHE A 511 16.33 -0.43 2.31
C PHE A 511 16.91 -1.63 1.54
N PRO A 512 16.07 -2.39 0.81
CA PRO A 512 16.53 -3.57 0.09
C PRO A 512 17.54 -3.18 -1.00
N ALA A 513 18.70 -3.85 -1.00
CA ALA A 513 19.72 -3.65 -2.03
C ALA A 513 19.15 -4.05 -3.41
N GLN A 514 19.10 -3.08 -4.34
CA GLN A 514 18.62 -3.31 -5.70
C GLN A 514 19.60 -4.24 -6.45
N LYS A 515 19.23 -5.52 -6.63
CA LYS A 515 19.96 -6.45 -7.49
C LYS A 515 19.50 -6.27 -8.94
N LEU A 516 20.38 -5.74 -9.79
CA LEU A 516 20.20 -5.72 -11.25
C LEU A 516 20.46 -7.12 -11.83
N GLU A 517 19.49 -8.02 -11.74
CA GLU A 517 19.55 -9.31 -12.43
C GLU A 517 18.91 -9.21 -13.81
N LYS A 518 19.74 -9.21 -14.86
CA LYS A 518 19.29 -9.36 -16.25
C LYS A 518 18.87 -10.81 -16.48
N LYS A 519 17.57 -11.10 -16.57
CA LYS A 519 17.08 -12.33 -17.19
C LYS A 519 17.26 -12.24 -18.70
N ILE A 520 18.32 -12.85 -19.21
CA ILE A 520 18.44 -13.13 -20.64
C ILE A 520 17.61 -14.38 -20.93
N VAL A 521 16.47 -14.20 -21.59
CA VAL A 521 15.69 -15.31 -22.16
C VAL A 521 16.13 -15.44 -23.62
N VAL A 522 16.78 -16.56 -23.94
CA VAL A 522 17.02 -16.95 -25.33
C VAL A 522 15.76 -17.69 -25.78
N LEU A 523 15.01 -17.10 -26.72
CA LEU A 523 13.87 -17.76 -27.37
C LEU A 523 14.40 -18.75 -28.42
N PRO A 524 13.82 -19.96 -28.53
CA PRO A 524 14.15 -20.93 -29.58
C PRO A 524 13.69 -20.49 -30.98
#